data_AF-A0A354SB55-F1
#
_entry.id   AF-A0A354SB55-F1
#
_cell.length_a   1.000
_cell.length_b   1.000
_cell.length_c   1.000
_cell.angle_alpha   90.00
_cell.angle_beta   90.00
_cell.angle_gamma   90.00
#
_symmetry.space_group_name_H-M   'P 1'
#
loop_
_entity.id
_entity.type
_entity.pdbx_description
1 polymer ?
#
loop_
_entity_poly.entity_id
_entity_poly.type
_entity_poly.pdbx_seq_one_letter_code
_entity_poly.pdbx_strand_id
1 'polypeptide(L)'
;MTNALVRMSISELSNCWNSGPHGPTPDWAAIRDFSDGVLANPERAMDALSERPRPSGEPFFDAFLASLAETLAERTASRAPLWTSGVAALAQPWCAPGTPRMVARWRQHTPPAFAKRNLVVDIESLWHVRAHGV
;
A
#
# COMPACT_ATOMS: atom_id res chain seq x y z
N MET A 1 27.32 -2.40 -19.65
CA MET A 1 26.39 -3.31 -18.96
C MET A 1 25.43 -2.45 -18.17
N THR A 2 24.23 -2.24 -18.70
CA THR A 2 23.23 -1.30 -18.19
C THR A 2 22.69 -1.82 -16.85
N ASN A 3 23.09 -1.19 -15.75
CA ASN A 3 22.60 -1.51 -14.40
C ASN A 3 21.21 -0.88 -14.24
N ALA A 4 20.22 -1.46 -14.92
CA ALA A 4 18.84 -0.98 -14.94
C ALA A 4 18.04 -1.68 -13.84
N LEU A 5 18.19 -1.23 -12.59
CA LEU A 5 17.22 -1.52 -11.53
C LEU A 5 17.15 -0.32 -10.59
N VAL A 6 16.52 0.76 -11.05
CA VAL A 6 15.74 1.60 -10.12
C VAL A 6 14.61 0.68 -9.65
N ARG A 7 14.85 -0.06 -8.55
CA ARG A 7 13.82 -0.85 -7.89
C ARG A 7 12.96 0.15 -7.15
N MET A 8 11.73 0.30 -7.62
CA MET A 8 10.78 1.28 -7.13
C MET A 8 10.76 1.38 -5.60
N SER A 9 10.89 2.58 -5.04
CA SER A 9 10.70 2.84 -3.61
C SER A 9 9.25 3.23 -3.31
N ILE A 10 8.85 3.16 -2.04
CA ILE A 10 7.52 3.64 -1.64
C ILE A 10 7.35 5.15 -1.89
N SER A 11 8.45 5.91 -1.88
CA SER A 11 8.41 7.35 -2.13
C SER A 11 7.97 7.65 -3.56
N GLU A 12 8.39 6.83 -4.52
CA GLU A 12 8.04 6.96 -5.94
C GLU A 12 6.57 6.68 -6.20
N LEU A 13 5.91 5.86 -5.37
CA LEU A 13 4.47 5.61 -5.47
C LEU A 13 3.62 6.87 -5.24
N SER A 14 4.14 7.91 -4.57
CA SER A 14 3.40 9.19 -4.45
C SER A 14 3.11 9.85 -5.80
N ASN A 15 3.91 9.56 -6.82
CA ASN A 15 3.71 10.06 -8.19
C ASN A 15 2.74 9.20 -9.01
N CYS A 16 2.36 8.02 -8.50
CA CYS A 16 1.46 7.07 -9.18
C CYS A 16 -0.01 7.43 -8.97
N TRP A 17 -0.33 8.70 -9.15
CA TRP A 17 -1.68 9.23 -9.09
C TRP A 17 -2.14 9.58 -10.50
N ASN A 18 -3.07 8.77 -11.02
CA ASN A 18 -3.55 8.88 -12.39
C ASN A 18 -4.80 9.77 -12.46
N SER A 19 -4.72 10.82 -13.26
CA SER A 19 -5.91 11.60 -13.68
C SER A 19 -6.65 10.82 -14.77
N GLY A 20 -7.58 9.95 -14.38
CA GLY A 20 -8.36 9.12 -15.30
C GLY A 20 -9.73 9.73 -15.67
N PRO A 21 -10.41 9.17 -16.69
CA PRO A 21 -11.76 9.60 -17.09
C PRO A 21 -12.83 9.37 -16.00
N HIS A 22 -12.52 8.57 -14.98
CA HIS A 22 -13.36 8.33 -13.80
C HIS A 22 -12.91 9.15 -12.57
N GLY A 23 -12.05 10.14 -12.79
CA GLY A 23 -11.45 10.95 -11.75
C GLY A 23 -10.04 10.48 -11.37
N PRO A 24 -9.39 11.24 -10.47
CA PRO A 24 -8.09 10.90 -9.94
C PRO A 24 -8.12 9.57 -9.17
N THR A 25 -7.25 8.63 -9.51
CA THR A 25 -7.15 7.32 -8.85
C THR A 25 -5.69 6.86 -8.74
N PRO A 26 -5.32 6.08 -7.70
CA PRO A 26 -4.02 5.45 -7.66
C PRO A 26 -3.77 4.52 -8.84
N ASP A 27 -2.53 4.43 -9.30
CA ASP A 27 -2.08 3.34 -10.16
C ASP A 27 -1.99 2.04 -9.36
N TRP A 28 -3.09 1.30 -9.37
CA TRP A 28 -3.19 0.02 -8.67
C TRP A 28 -2.24 -1.04 -9.22
N ALA A 29 -1.80 -0.95 -10.48
CA ALA A 29 -0.84 -1.89 -11.03
C ALA A 29 0.55 -1.63 -10.43
N ALA A 30 0.99 -0.36 -10.43
CA ALA A 30 2.27 0.03 -9.83
C ALA A 30 2.34 -0.33 -8.33
N ILE A 31 1.24 -0.14 -7.59
CA ILE A 31 1.14 -0.51 -6.16
C ILE A 31 1.32 -2.03 -5.96
N ARG A 32 0.70 -2.86 -6.82
CA ARG A 32 0.84 -4.32 -6.74
C ARG A 32 2.25 -4.76 -7.08
N ASP A 33 2.81 -4.24 -8.18
CA ASP A 33 4.17 -4.58 -8.62
C ASP A 33 5.21 -4.21 -7.55
N PHE A 34 5.06 -3.04 -6.92
CA PHE A 34 5.88 -2.65 -5.76
C PHE A 34 5.73 -3.63 -4.60
N SER A 35 4.49 -3.95 -4.22
CA SER A 35 4.20 -4.84 -3.09
C SER A 35 4.77 -6.24 -3.31
N ASP A 36 4.60 -6.81 -4.51
CA ASP A 36 5.19 -8.08 -4.89
C ASP A 36 6.72 -8.03 -4.87
N GLY A 37 7.31 -6.93 -5.36
CA GLY A 37 8.75 -6.70 -5.34
C GLY A 37 9.32 -6.73 -3.92
N VAL A 38 8.64 -6.08 -2.96
CA VAL A 38 9.03 -6.07 -1.55
C VAL A 38 8.87 -7.46 -0.92
N LEU A 39 7.73 -8.12 -1.13
CA LEU A 39 7.47 -9.45 -0.58
C LEU A 39 8.42 -10.53 -1.13
N ALA A 40 8.83 -10.41 -2.39
CA ALA A 40 9.78 -11.32 -3.02
C ALA A 40 11.24 -11.07 -2.60
N ASN A 41 11.55 -9.93 -1.98
CA ASN A 41 12.90 -9.56 -1.56
C ASN A 41 12.89 -8.95 -0.13
N PRO A 42 12.51 -9.72 0.91
CA PRO A 42 12.34 -9.20 2.27
C PRO A 42 13.58 -8.51 2.83
N GLU A 43 14.78 -8.95 2.43
CA GLU A 43 16.07 -8.37 2.83
C GLU A 43 16.26 -6.92 2.37
N ARG A 44 15.47 -6.48 1.38
CA ARG A 44 15.48 -5.11 0.84
C ARG A 44 14.27 -4.28 1.26
N ALA A 45 13.38 -4.84 2.07
CA ALA A 45 12.15 -4.16 2.47
C ALA A 45 12.42 -2.86 3.21
N MET A 46 13.42 -2.83 4.12
CA MET A 46 13.79 -1.62 4.83
C MET A 46 14.19 -0.50 3.86
N ASP A 47 15.04 -0.77 2.88
CA ASP A 47 15.47 0.24 1.90
C ASP A 47 14.30 0.74 1.05
N ALA A 48 13.42 -0.17 0.60
CA ALA A 48 12.27 0.18 -0.22
C ALA A 48 11.20 1.02 0.52
N LEU A 49 11.09 0.88 1.84
CA LEU A 49 10.04 1.48 2.66
C LEU A 49 10.50 2.71 3.47
N SER A 50 11.81 2.93 3.60
CA SER A 50 12.37 3.93 4.52
C SER A 50 12.11 5.37 4.08
N GLU A 51 12.15 5.64 2.78
CA GLU A 51 11.98 6.99 2.28
C GLU A 51 10.51 7.42 2.34
N ARG A 52 10.26 8.52 3.06
CA ARG A 52 8.91 9.10 3.15
C ARG A 52 8.48 9.62 1.78
N PRO A 53 7.31 9.21 1.25
CA PRO A 53 6.76 9.81 0.04
C PRO A 53 6.46 11.30 0.22
N ARG A 54 6.60 12.09 -0.85
CA ARG A 54 6.08 13.46 -0.83
C ARG A 54 4.56 13.41 -0.64
N PRO A 55 3.95 14.39 0.06
CA PRO A 55 2.50 14.45 0.17
C PRO A 55 1.88 14.48 -1.23
N SER A 56 0.96 13.55 -1.50
CA SER A 56 0.28 13.46 -2.80
C SER A 56 -0.74 14.58 -3.01
N GLY A 57 -1.13 15.28 -1.94
CA GLY A 57 -2.27 16.20 -1.92
C GLY A 57 -3.60 15.53 -1.61
N GLU A 58 -3.63 14.20 -1.56
CA GLU A 58 -4.83 13.40 -1.34
C GLU A 58 -4.73 12.61 -0.03
N PRO A 59 -5.43 13.02 1.04
CA PRO A 59 -5.28 12.41 2.37
C PRO A 59 -5.51 10.89 2.37
N PHE A 60 -6.45 10.42 1.53
CA PHE A 60 -6.69 9.00 1.29
C PHE A 60 -5.41 8.28 0.88
N PHE A 61 -4.69 8.82 -0.11
CA PHE A 61 -3.53 8.15 -0.69
C PHE A 61 -2.33 8.19 0.25
N ASP A 62 -2.11 9.31 0.94
CA ASP A 62 -1.06 9.41 1.95
C ASP A 62 -1.30 8.40 3.10
N ALA A 63 -2.55 8.27 3.57
CA ALA A 63 -2.93 7.28 4.57
C ALA A 63 -2.79 5.84 4.05
N PHE A 64 -3.12 5.60 2.78
CA PHE A 64 -2.96 4.31 2.12
C PHE A 64 -1.50 3.90 2.05
N LEU A 65 -0.60 4.78 1.57
CA LEU A 65 0.83 4.50 1.48
C LEU A 65 1.45 4.22 2.85
N ALA A 66 1.06 4.98 3.88
CA ALA A 66 1.51 4.72 5.25
C ALA A 66 1.06 3.34 5.78
N SER A 67 -0.18 2.95 5.48
CA SER A 67 -0.73 1.65 5.89
C SER A 67 -0.09 0.48 5.14
N LEU A 68 0.15 0.68 3.84
CA LEU A 68 0.86 -0.28 2.99
C LEU A 68 2.28 -0.51 3.50
N ALA A 69 3.00 0.57 3.83
CA ALA A 69 4.37 0.49 4.34
C ALA A 69 4.47 -0.35 5.62
N GLU A 70 3.59 -0.09 6.59
CA GLU A 70 3.55 -0.82 7.85
C GLU A 70 3.20 -2.30 7.64
N THR A 71 2.21 -2.56 6.77
CA THR A 71 1.76 -3.93 6.48
C THR A 71 2.86 -4.74 5.77
N LEU A 72 3.58 -4.13 4.83
CA LEU A 72 4.70 -4.79 4.15
C LEU A 72 5.90 -4.99 5.08
N ALA A 73 6.19 -4.02 5.96
CA ALA A 73 7.23 -4.18 6.98
C ALA A 73 6.91 -5.35 7.92
N GLU A 74 5.67 -5.45 8.40
CA GLU A 74 5.22 -6.57 9.24
C GLU A 74 5.38 -7.91 8.51
N ARG A 75 4.93 -8.00 7.25
CA ARG A 75 5.01 -9.23 6.44
C ARG A 75 6.43 -9.66 6.10
N THR A 76 7.37 -8.74 6.05
CA THR A 76 8.79 -9.01 5.78
C THR A 76 9.63 -9.09 7.06
N ALA A 77 8.99 -9.12 8.24
CA ALA A 77 9.65 -9.08 9.55
C ALA A 77 10.64 -7.90 9.71
N SER A 78 10.38 -6.81 8.99
CA SER A 78 11.15 -5.57 9.03
C SER A 78 10.53 -4.57 10.01
N ARG A 79 11.32 -3.59 10.43
CA ARG A 79 10.82 -2.50 11.28
C ARG A 79 9.91 -1.57 10.47
N ALA A 80 8.75 -1.23 11.02
CA ALA A 80 7.88 -0.21 10.43
C ALA A 80 8.60 1.15 10.29
N PRO A 81 8.51 1.83 9.13
CA PRO A 81 9.16 3.12 8.93
C PRO A 81 8.60 4.19 9.87
N LEU A 82 9.48 4.97 10.53
CA LEU A 82 9.07 5.96 11.53
C LEU A 82 8.11 7.02 10.99
N TRP A 83 8.26 7.40 9.71
CA TRP A 83 7.44 8.44 9.08
C TRP A 83 5.95 8.09 9.05
N THR A 84 5.61 6.79 9.04
CA THR A 84 4.22 6.31 8.98
C THR A 84 3.40 6.76 10.20
N SER A 85 4.05 6.90 11.36
CA SER A 85 3.42 7.35 12.61
C SER A 85 2.90 8.80 12.54
N GLY A 86 3.48 9.63 11.67
CA GLY A 86 3.08 11.02 11.46
C GLY A 86 1.91 11.20 10.49
N VAL A 87 1.39 10.13 9.89
CA VAL A 87 0.27 10.18 8.94
C VAL A 87 -1.04 9.92 9.66
N ALA A 88 -1.91 10.93 9.69
CA ALA A 88 -3.19 10.90 10.37
C ALA A 88 -4.18 9.91 9.74
N ALA A 89 -5.16 9.49 10.53
CA ALA A 89 -6.33 8.76 10.04
C ALA A 89 -7.24 9.67 9.21
N LEU A 90 -8.01 9.09 8.29
CA LEU A 90 -9.02 9.84 7.54
C LEU A 90 -10.15 10.31 8.45
N ALA A 91 -10.63 11.55 8.22
CA ALA A 91 -11.77 12.11 8.95
C ALA A 91 -13.06 11.32 8.68
N GLN A 92 -13.21 10.79 7.46
CA GLN A 92 -14.30 9.90 7.06
C GLN A 92 -13.72 8.55 6.63
N PRO A 93 -14.29 7.43 7.09
CA PRO A 93 -13.83 6.12 6.64
C PRO A 93 -13.96 5.94 5.15
N TRP A 94 -12.91 5.37 4.54
CA TRP A 94 -12.91 4.98 3.15
C TRP A 94 -13.02 3.46 3.03
N CYS A 95 -13.80 3.00 2.07
CA CYS A 95 -13.94 1.60 1.75
C CYS A 95 -13.86 1.42 0.23
N ALA A 96 -13.16 0.38 -0.21
CA ALA A 96 -13.20 -0.03 -1.61
C ALA A 96 -14.66 -0.29 -2.05
N PRO A 97 -15.03 0.02 -3.31
CA PRO A 97 -16.34 -0.33 -3.84
C PRO A 97 -16.55 -1.85 -3.84
N GLY A 98 -17.69 -2.31 -3.34
CA GLY A 98 -18.03 -3.73 -3.29
C GLY A 98 -19.46 -3.97 -2.84
N THR A 99 -19.93 -5.21 -2.97
CA THR A 99 -21.25 -5.58 -2.42
C THR A 99 -21.24 -5.50 -0.89
N PRO A 100 -22.38 -5.33 -0.21
CA PRO A 100 -22.43 -5.31 1.25
C PRO A 100 -21.77 -6.53 1.91
N ARG A 101 -21.90 -7.71 1.29
CA ARG A 101 -21.25 -8.95 1.73
C ARG A 101 -19.73 -8.88 1.61
N MET A 102 -19.21 -8.33 0.50
CA MET A 102 -17.76 -8.15 0.31
C MET A 102 -17.20 -7.15 1.31
N VAL A 103 -17.86 -6.01 1.50
CA VAL A 103 -17.45 -4.98 2.47
C VAL A 103 -17.43 -5.53 3.89
N ALA A 104 -18.44 -6.32 4.29
CA ALA A 104 -18.46 -6.99 5.59
C ALA A 104 -17.26 -7.93 5.78
N ARG A 105 -16.91 -8.72 4.76
CA ARG A 105 -15.70 -9.57 4.75
C ARG A 105 -14.44 -8.71 4.89
N TRP A 106 -14.28 -7.66 4.10
CA TRP A 106 -13.08 -6.81 4.14
C TRP A 106 -12.90 -6.14 5.50
N ARG A 107 -13.98 -5.67 6.13
CA ARG A 107 -13.91 -5.10 7.49
C ARG A 107 -13.37 -6.08 8.52
N GLN A 108 -13.64 -7.38 8.38
CA GLN A 108 -13.16 -8.42 9.28
C GLN A 108 -11.67 -8.76 9.06
N HIS A 109 -11.17 -8.57 7.84
CA HIS A 109 -9.81 -8.97 7.44
C HIS A 109 -8.85 -7.81 7.13
N THR A 110 -9.31 -6.58 7.29
CA THR A 110 -8.49 -5.38 7.08
C THR A 110 -7.32 -5.38 8.08
N PRO A 111 -6.06 -5.22 7.64
CA PRO A 111 -4.92 -5.20 8.55
C PRO A 111 -4.98 -4.02 9.55
N PRO A 112 -4.40 -4.15 10.75
CA PRO A 112 -4.43 -3.10 11.77
C PRO A 112 -3.90 -1.75 11.28
N ALA A 113 -2.87 -1.75 10.43
CA ALA A 113 -2.28 -0.55 9.84
C ALA A 113 -3.28 0.27 8.99
N PHE A 114 -4.17 -0.43 8.26
CA PHE A 114 -5.25 0.19 7.48
C PHE A 114 -6.42 0.59 8.37
N ALA A 115 -6.82 -0.29 9.28
CA ALA A 115 -7.94 -0.06 10.20
C ALA A 115 -7.73 1.19 11.06
N LYS A 116 -6.51 1.39 11.61
CA LYS A 116 -6.19 2.58 12.43
C LYS A 116 -6.22 3.89 11.63
N ARG A 117 -6.23 3.82 10.30
CA ARG A 117 -6.34 4.99 9.40
C ARG A 117 -7.72 5.13 8.75
N ASN A 118 -8.72 4.40 9.25
CA ASN A 118 -10.08 4.37 8.72
C ASN A 118 -10.16 3.90 7.26
N LEU A 119 -9.28 2.98 6.86
CA LEU A 119 -9.28 2.36 5.54
C LEU A 119 -9.81 0.93 5.63
N VAL A 120 -10.80 0.59 4.81
CA VAL A 120 -11.27 -0.78 4.61
C VAL A 120 -10.86 -1.22 3.21
N VAL A 121 -10.00 -2.24 3.14
CA VAL A 121 -9.39 -2.70 1.89
C VAL A 121 -9.58 -4.20 1.71
N ASP A 122 -9.64 -4.63 0.45
CA ASP A 122 -9.39 -6.02 0.09
C ASP A 122 -7.88 -6.26 0.08
N ILE A 123 -7.36 -6.82 1.16
CA ILE A 123 -5.92 -6.99 1.32
C ILE A 123 -5.33 -7.94 0.28
N GLU A 124 -6.11 -8.93 -0.18
CA GLU A 124 -5.70 -9.89 -1.21
C GLU A 124 -5.53 -9.23 -2.58
N SER A 125 -6.13 -8.06 -2.80
CA SER A 125 -6.00 -7.30 -4.05
C SER A 125 -4.74 -6.44 -4.13
N LEU A 126 -3.94 -6.34 -3.06
CA LEU A 126 -2.76 -5.46 -2.98
C LEU A 126 -1.45 -6.10 -3.48
N TRP A 127 -1.44 -7.40 -3.74
CA TRP A 127 -0.30 -8.15 -4.29
C TRP A 127 -0.83 -9.39 -5.00
N HIS A 128 -0.02 -10.02 -5.84
CA HIS A 128 -0.41 -11.30 -6.42
C HIS A 128 -0.31 -12.39 -5.36
N VAL A 129 -1.44 -13.01 -5.01
CA VAL A 129 -1.42 -14.28 -4.29
C VAL A 129 -0.81 -15.30 -5.26
N ARG A 130 0.49 -15.59 -5.11
CA ARG A 130 1.03 -16.82 -5.69
C ARG A 130 0.27 -17.95 -5.02
N ALA A 131 -0.66 -18.57 -5.75
CA ALA A 131 -1.17 -19.87 -5.37
C ALA A 131 0.06 -20.74 -5.11
N HIS A 132 0.29 -21.10 -3.85
CA HIS A 132 1.23 -22.16 -3.55
C HIS A 132 0.76 -23.36 -4.34
N GLY A 133 1.56 -23.74 -5.34
CA GLY A 133 1.34 -24.95 -6.09
C GLY A 133 1.20 -26.10 -5.10
N VAL A 134 0.08 -26.80 -5.23
CA VAL A 134 -0.18 -28.09 -4.61
C VAL A 134 0.91 -29.07 -5.02
#